data_AF-A0A9W7E3T3-F1
#
_entry.id   AF-A0A9W7E3T3-F1
#
_cell.length_a   1.000
_cell.length_b   1.000
_cell.length_c   1.000
_cell.angle_alpha   90.00
_cell.angle_beta   90.00
_cell.angle_gamma   90.00
#
_symmetry.space_group_name_H-M   'P 1'
#
loop_
_entity.id
_entity.type
_entity.pdbx_description
1 polymer ?
#
loop_
_entity_poly.entity_id
_entity_poly.type
_entity_poly.pdbx_seq_one_letter_code
_entity_poly.pdbx_strand_id
1 'polypeptide(L)'
;MSDKDGKKTPKTESPAPASITPLTPSCLYTYNSSPTPTTFPLLPLYVTFLRVVIGTFLGFSLATRSVEGASGALLGLGMIMNLPQLYVERFLKIDAEIWADKLTMFTGFPAAAGMLILTWTVFHSSNPKGAAYLADAMKAAALGKLAKEQQMEAEDTRGGEEVMEGGEGQEGELNNAYVASGDDEF
;
A
#
# COMPACT_ATOMS: atom_id res chain seq x y z
N MET A 1 37.99 71.28 7.78
CA MET A 1 37.04 70.90 6.71
C MET A 1 36.93 69.40 6.73
N SER A 2 35.82 68.88 7.24
CA SER A 2 35.55 67.45 7.40
C SER A 2 34.47 67.05 6.41
N ASP A 3 34.83 66.26 5.40
CA ASP A 3 33.88 65.59 4.53
C ASP A 3 33.28 64.38 5.25
N LYS A 4 31.96 64.42 5.43
CA LYS A 4 31.15 63.31 5.92
C LYS A 4 30.46 62.67 4.72
N ASP A 5 31.10 61.67 4.12
CA ASP A 5 30.46 60.83 3.10
C ASP A 5 29.48 59.85 3.75
N GLY A 6 28.20 60.13 3.53
CA GLY A 6 27.08 59.29 3.95
C GLY A 6 27.01 58.01 3.11
N LYS A 7 27.42 56.91 3.73
CA LYS A 7 27.30 55.54 3.22
C LYS A 7 25.81 55.13 3.15
N LYS A 8 25.18 55.27 1.98
CA LYS A 8 23.86 54.71 1.68
C LYS A 8 23.97 53.17 1.63
N THR A 9 23.32 52.49 2.57
CA THR A 9 23.10 51.05 2.52
C THR A 9 22.12 50.70 1.38
N PRO A 10 22.37 49.64 0.60
CA PRO A 10 21.40 49.16 -0.37
C PRO A 10 20.21 48.57 0.39
N LYS A 11 19.00 49.05 0.09
CA LYS A 11 17.76 48.42 0.52
C LYS A 11 17.74 47.01 -0.06
N THR A 12 17.87 46.01 0.81
CA THR A 12 17.51 44.63 0.52
C THR A 12 16.01 44.62 0.23
N GLU A 13 15.64 44.69 -1.05
CA GLU A 13 14.30 44.29 -1.50
C GLU A 13 14.13 42.82 -1.10
N SER A 14 13.31 42.61 -0.07
CA SER A 14 12.76 41.31 0.24
C SER A 14 12.05 40.82 -1.03
N PRO A 15 12.47 39.70 -1.64
CA PRO A 15 11.77 39.18 -2.80
C PRO A 15 10.34 38.89 -2.38
N ALA A 16 9.39 39.55 -3.05
CA ALA A 16 7.97 39.34 -2.83
C ALA A 16 7.69 37.84 -2.79
N PRO A 17 6.88 37.34 -1.84
CA PRO A 17 6.53 35.93 -1.80
C PRO A 17 5.89 35.59 -3.15
N ALA A 18 6.54 34.70 -3.90
CA ALA A 18 6.05 34.23 -5.18
C ALA A 18 4.59 33.83 -4.98
N SER A 19 3.67 34.61 -5.56
CA SER A 19 2.25 34.33 -5.48
C SER A 19 2.03 32.97 -6.13
N ILE A 20 1.84 31.95 -5.30
CA ILE A 20 1.58 30.57 -5.70
C ILE A 20 0.22 30.61 -6.39
N THR A 21 0.25 30.84 -7.70
CA THR A 21 -0.98 30.81 -8.50
C THR A 21 -1.27 29.32 -8.64
N PRO A 22 -2.33 28.78 -8.02
CA PRO A 22 -2.62 27.36 -8.11
C PRO A 22 -2.84 27.03 -9.58
N LEU A 23 -1.93 26.25 -10.16
CA LEU A 23 -2.03 25.87 -11.56
C LEU A 23 -3.27 25.00 -11.75
N THR A 24 -4.00 25.37 -12.79
CA THR A 24 -5.24 24.75 -13.24
C THR A 24 -5.07 23.26 -13.54
N PRO A 25 -6.12 22.44 -13.38
CA PRO A 25 -6.13 20.99 -13.64
C PRO A 25 -5.68 20.58 -15.06
N SER A 26 -5.50 21.53 -15.98
CA SER A 26 -4.94 21.33 -17.31
C SER A 26 -3.54 20.69 -17.31
N CYS A 27 -2.71 20.91 -16.28
CA CYS A 27 -1.38 20.29 -16.20
C CYS A 27 -1.41 18.75 -16.14
N LEU A 28 -2.57 18.17 -15.78
CA LEU A 28 -2.76 16.72 -15.70
C LEU A 28 -2.80 16.07 -17.10
N TYR A 29 -3.31 16.78 -18.10
CA TYR A 29 -3.50 16.24 -19.46
C TYR A 29 -2.38 16.63 -20.42
N THR A 30 -1.51 17.56 -20.00
CA THR A 30 -0.36 17.99 -20.80
C THR A 30 0.76 16.97 -20.69
N TYR A 31 1.05 16.33 -21.81
CA TYR A 31 2.21 15.44 -21.93
C TYR A 31 3.49 16.19 -21.55
N ASN A 32 4.34 15.55 -20.75
CA ASN A 32 5.64 16.08 -20.34
C ASN A 32 5.56 17.39 -19.53
N SER A 33 4.49 17.58 -18.74
CA SER A 33 4.31 18.79 -17.92
C SER A 33 5.22 18.88 -16.71
N SER A 34 5.82 17.75 -16.27
CA SER A 34 6.75 17.64 -15.13
C SER A 34 6.35 18.51 -13.92
N PRO A 35 5.14 18.29 -13.35
CA PRO A 35 4.66 19.09 -12.24
C PRO A 35 5.53 18.88 -10.99
N THR A 36 5.84 19.97 -10.30
CA THR A 36 6.56 19.99 -9.03
C THR A 36 5.59 20.17 -7.85
N PRO A 37 5.98 19.84 -6.60
CA PRO A 37 5.11 19.97 -5.43
C PRO A 37 4.61 21.41 -5.19
N THR A 38 5.33 22.41 -5.68
CA THR A 38 4.96 23.82 -5.58
C THR A 38 3.98 24.25 -6.67
N THR A 39 4.04 23.64 -7.85
CA THR A 39 3.19 23.99 -9.00
C THR A 39 1.87 23.22 -8.98
N PHE A 40 1.86 21.96 -8.54
CA PHE A 40 0.66 21.14 -8.48
C PHE A 40 0.60 20.26 -7.22
N PRO A 41 0.36 20.84 -6.02
CA PRO A 41 0.41 20.11 -4.75
C PRO A 41 -0.64 19.00 -4.61
N LEU A 42 -1.71 19.05 -5.41
CA LEU A 42 -2.82 18.10 -5.41
C LEU A 42 -2.54 16.83 -6.21
N LEU A 43 -1.38 16.71 -6.87
CA LEU A 43 -1.02 15.53 -7.67
C LEU A 43 -1.26 14.19 -6.95
N PRO A 44 -0.86 13.99 -5.67
CA PRO A 44 -1.06 12.72 -4.98
C PRO A 44 -2.54 12.34 -4.85
N LEU A 45 -3.40 13.34 -4.66
CA LEU A 45 -4.84 13.16 -4.57
C LEU A 45 -5.40 12.67 -5.91
N TYR A 46 -4.99 13.29 -7.02
CA TYR A 46 -5.41 12.86 -8.36
C TYR A 46 -4.89 11.47 -8.72
N VAL A 47 -3.65 11.12 -8.35
CA VAL A 47 -3.11 9.77 -8.52
C VAL A 47 -3.91 8.75 -7.71
N THR A 48 -4.36 9.12 -6.51
CA THR A 48 -5.24 8.29 -5.68
C THR A 48 -6.59 8.06 -6.36
N PHE A 49 -7.22 9.11 -6.89
CA PHE A 49 -8.45 8.98 -7.67
C PHE A 49 -8.26 8.11 -8.92
N LEU A 50 -7.16 8.28 -9.64
CA LEU A 50 -6.82 7.47 -10.80
C LEU A 50 -6.70 5.98 -10.41
N ARG A 51 -6.02 5.68 -9.29
CA ARG A 51 -5.92 4.32 -8.71
C ARG A 51 -7.31 3.74 -8.42
N VAL A 52 -8.20 4.50 -7.79
CA VAL A 52 -9.58 4.07 -7.46
C VAL A 52 -10.39 3.79 -8.72
N VAL A 53 -10.31 4.66 -9.72
CA VAL A 53 -10.99 4.48 -11.00
C VAL A 53 -10.48 3.22 -11.70
N ILE A 54 -9.16 3.03 -11.78
CA ILE A 54 -8.55 1.81 -12.32
C ILE A 54 -9.03 0.57 -11.57
N GLY A 55 -9.02 0.60 -10.23
CA GLY A 55 -9.49 -0.51 -9.40
C GLY A 55 -10.95 -0.87 -9.67
N THR A 56 -11.81 0.13 -9.87
CA THR A 56 -13.22 -0.06 -10.21
C THR A 56 -13.38 -0.73 -11.58
N PHE A 57 -12.70 -0.22 -12.61
CA PHE A 57 -12.75 -0.81 -13.97
C PHE A 57 -12.16 -2.23 -14.01
N LEU A 58 -11.07 -2.47 -13.29
CA LEU A 58 -10.46 -3.80 -13.20
C LEU A 58 -11.36 -4.77 -12.44
N GLY A 59 -11.98 -4.35 -11.33
CA GLY A 59 -12.93 -5.18 -10.59
C GLY A 59 -14.13 -5.58 -11.45
N PHE A 60 -14.68 -4.64 -12.22
CA PHE A 60 -15.73 -4.92 -13.20
C PHE A 60 -15.27 -5.85 -14.33
N SER A 61 -14.07 -5.63 -14.88
CA SER A 61 -13.50 -6.49 -15.92
C SER A 61 -13.22 -7.91 -15.43
N LEU A 62 -12.79 -8.08 -14.16
CA LEU A 62 -12.56 -9.40 -13.56
C LEU A 62 -13.89 -10.13 -13.32
N ALA A 63 -14.92 -9.40 -12.86
CA ALA A 63 -16.25 -9.96 -12.64
C ALA A 63 -16.89 -10.47 -13.94
N THR A 64 -16.79 -9.71 -15.03
CA THR A 64 -17.35 -10.09 -16.34
C THR A 64 -16.64 -11.29 -16.97
N ARG A 65 -15.34 -11.44 -16.72
CA ARG A 65 -14.54 -12.56 -17.25
C ARG A 65 -14.63 -13.84 -16.40
N SER A 66 -15.39 -13.83 -15.30
CA SER A 66 -15.52 -14.96 -14.37
C SER A 66 -14.15 -15.52 -13.94
N VAL A 67 -13.16 -14.63 -13.73
CA VAL A 67 -11.85 -15.04 -13.25
C VAL A 67 -11.99 -15.39 -11.78
N GLU A 68 -11.79 -16.66 -11.45
CA GLU A 68 -11.97 -17.18 -10.10
C GLU A 68 -10.64 -17.18 -9.33
N GLY A 69 -10.73 -16.98 -8.01
CA GLY A 69 -9.63 -17.19 -7.07
C GLY A 69 -8.62 -16.04 -6.97
N ALA A 70 -7.53 -16.33 -6.25
CA ALA A 70 -6.51 -15.35 -5.88
C ALA A 70 -5.71 -14.81 -7.07
N SER A 71 -5.62 -15.54 -8.18
CA SER A 71 -4.86 -15.14 -9.37
C SER A 71 -5.44 -13.88 -10.03
N GLY A 72 -6.76 -13.77 -10.12
CA GLY A 72 -7.44 -12.58 -10.64
C GLY A 72 -7.23 -11.36 -9.75
N ALA A 73 -7.31 -11.55 -8.43
CA ALA A 73 -7.05 -10.49 -7.46
C ALA A 73 -5.59 -10.01 -7.52
N LEU A 74 -4.62 -10.93 -7.57
CA LEU A 74 -3.19 -10.60 -7.67
C LEU A 74 -2.86 -9.83 -8.96
N LEU A 75 -3.43 -10.24 -10.10
CA LEU A 75 -3.26 -9.53 -11.36
C LEU A 75 -3.87 -8.12 -11.31
N GLY A 76 -5.06 -7.99 -10.71
CA GLY A 76 -5.71 -6.70 -10.48
C GLY A 76 -4.89 -5.77 -9.60
N LEU A 77 -4.37 -6.28 -8.48
CA LEU A 77 -3.50 -5.51 -7.56
C LEU A 77 -2.20 -5.09 -8.25
N GLY A 78 -1.58 -5.98 -9.02
CA GLY A 78 -0.39 -5.66 -9.81
C GLY A 78 -0.64 -4.53 -10.81
N MET A 79 -1.80 -4.53 -11.49
CA MET A 79 -2.17 -3.46 -12.42
C MET A 79 -2.45 -2.13 -11.70
N ILE A 80 -3.11 -2.15 -10.54
CA ILE A 80 -3.35 -0.94 -9.72
C ILE A 80 -2.02 -0.30 -9.28
N MET A 81 -1.00 -1.09 -8.97
CA MET A 81 0.32 -0.54 -8.62
C MET A 81 1.03 0.07 -9.83
N ASN A 82 1.10 -0.67 -10.94
CA ASN A 82 1.96 -0.31 -12.07
C ASN A 82 1.38 0.73 -13.02
N LEU A 83 0.07 0.71 -13.31
CA LEU A 83 -0.53 1.63 -14.29
C LEU A 83 -0.42 3.12 -13.90
N PRO A 84 -0.77 3.53 -12.66
CA PRO A 84 -0.58 4.92 -12.25
C PRO A 84 0.89 5.31 -12.21
N GLN A 85 1.79 4.39 -11.87
CA GLN A 85 3.23 4.63 -11.87
C GLN A 85 3.73 4.92 -13.29
N LEU A 86 3.34 4.09 -14.26
CA LEU A 86 3.64 4.30 -15.67
C LEU A 86 3.10 5.64 -16.18
N TYR A 87 1.89 6.03 -15.75
CA TYR A 87 1.34 7.33 -16.09
C TYR A 87 2.20 8.49 -15.56
N VAL A 88 2.59 8.44 -14.28
CA VAL A 88 3.42 9.46 -13.63
C VAL A 88 4.81 9.55 -14.28
N GLU A 89 5.48 8.41 -14.47
CA GLU A 89 6.85 8.38 -14.98
C GLU A 89 6.94 8.62 -16.49
N ARG A 90 6.07 7.98 -17.29
CA ARG A 90 6.17 8.03 -18.75
C ARG A 90 5.40 9.19 -19.36
N PHE A 91 4.22 9.51 -18.84
CA PHE A 91 3.36 10.55 -19.43
C PHE A 91 3.66 11.93 -18.84
N LEU A 92 3.71 12.04 -17.51
CA LEU A 92 3.97 13.32 -16.83
C LEU A 92 5.47 13.63 -16.72
N LYS A 93 6.35 12.61 -16.87
CA LYS A 93 7.81 12.71 -16.65
C LYS A 93 8.16 13.40 -15.34
N ILE A 94 7.52 12.95 -14.29
CA ILE A 94 7.78 13.45 -12.94
C ILE A 94 9.08 12.83 -12.44
N ASP A 95 9.93 13.67 -11.86
CA ASP A 95 11.09 13.21 -11.13
C ASP A 95 10.65 12.54 -9.82
N ALA A 96 10.91 11.24 -9.71
CA ALA A 96 10.52 10.43 -8.58
C ALA A 96 11.19 10.90 -7.28
N GLU A 97 12.39 11.48 -7.35
CA GLU A 97 13.12 11.95 -6.17
C GLU A 97 12.41 13.15 -5.51
N ILE A 98 11.82 14.03 -6.33
CA ILE A 98 11.13 15.23 -5.86
C ILE A 98 9.80 14.88 -5.16
N TRP A 99 9.21 13.75 -5.52
CA TRP A 99 7.88 13.34 -5.09
C TRP A 99 7.86 12.08 -4.22
N ALA A 100 9.03 11.52 -3.88
CA ALA A 100 9.18 10.24 -3.19
C ALA A 100 8.26 10.11 -1.96
N ASP A 101 8.19 11.15 -1.12
CA ASP A 101 7.41 11.13 0.13
C ASP A 101 5.88 11.20 -0.09
N LYS A 102 5.43 11.76 -1.23
CA LYS A 102 4.00 12.05 -1.48
C LYS A 102 3.37 11.15 -2.54
N LEU A 103 4.17 10.62 -3.46
CA LEU A 103 3.75 9.67 -4.50
C LEU A 103 4.17 8.24 -4.19
N THR A 104 4.40 7.90 -2.91
CA THR A 104 4.76 6.53 -2.53
C THR A 104 3.81 5.51 -3.18
N MET A 105 4.39 4.35 -3.50
CA MET A 105 3.68 3.22 -4.11
C MET A 105 2.40 2.84 -3.34
N PHE A 106 2.35 3.15 -2.04
CA PHE A 106 1.24 2.85 -1.15
C PHE A 106 0.17 3.94 -1.03
N THR A 107 0.42 5.19 -1.47
CA THR A 107 -0.55 6.28 -1.30
C THR A 107 -1.86 5.99 -2.05
N GLY A 108 -2.96 5.72 -1.33
CA GLY A 108 -4.23 5.38 -1.99
C GLY A 108 -4.30 3.97 -2.58
N PHE A 109 -3.26 3.15 -2.45
CA PHE A 109 -3.30 1.74 -2.84
C PHE A 109 -4.34 0.93 -2.04
N PRO A 110 -4.43 1.03 -0.70
CA PRO A 110 -5.45 0.30 0.06
C PRO A 110 -6.88 0.65 -0.36
N ALA A 111 -7.14 1.93 -0.64
CA ALA A 111 -8.45 2.38 -1.10
C ALA A 111 -8.80 1.78 -2.47
N ALA A 112 -7.86 1.79 -3.42
CA ALA A 112 -8.05 1.20 -4.74
C ALA A 112 -8.18 -0.32 -4.71
N ALA A 113 -7.38 -1.01 -3.88
CA ALA A 113 -7.49 -2.44 -3.66
C ALA A 113 -8.86 -2.82 -3.07
N GLY A 114 -9.33 -2.07 -2.06
CA GLY A 114 -10.66 -2.21 -1.50
C GLY A 114 -11.76 -2.02 -2.55
N MET A 115 -11.65 -0.98 -3.39
CA MET A 115 -12.61 -0.73 -4.47
C MET A 115 -12.61 -1.81 -5.55
N LEU A 116 -11.45 -2.37 -5.88
CA LEU A 116 -11.34 -3.53 -6.78
C LEU A 116 -12.09 -4.72 -6.21
N ILE A 117 -11.82 -5.09 -4.95
CA ILE A 117 -12.46 -6.24 -4.30
C ILE A 117 -13.97 -6.01 -4.18
N LEU A 118 -14.38 -4.80 -3.79
CA LEU A 118 -15.78 -4.44 -3.63
C LEU A 118 -16.53 -4.53 -4.96
N THR A 119 -16.00 -3.91 -6.01
CA THR A 119 -16.60 -3.95 -7.35
C THR A 119 -16.64 -5.38 -7.88
N TRP A 120 -15.53 -6.10 -7.77
CA TRP A 120 -15.45 -7.51 -8.18
C TRP A 120 -16.51 -8.35 -7.46
N THR A 121 -16.61 -8.24 -6.13
CA THR A 121 -17.57 -9.01 -5.33
C THR A 121 -19.02 -8.68 -5.68
N VAL A 122 -19.37 -7.40 -5.82
CA VAL A 122 -20.74 -6.97 -6.14
C VAL A 122 -21.19 -7.51 -7.49
N PHE A 123 -20.37 -7.35 -8.52
CA PHE A 123 -20.70 -7.80 -9.88
C PHE A 123 -20.58 -9.32 -10.02
N HIS A 124 -19.66 -9.97 -9.30
CA HIS A 124 -19.56 -11.41 -9.30
C HIS A 124 -20.77 -12.06 -8.59
N SER A 125 -21.20 -11.51 -7.45
CA SER A 125 -22.36 -11.99 -6.68
C SER A 125 -23.70 -11.78 -7.40
N SER A 126 -23.75 -10.81 -8.31
CA SER A 126 -24.91 -10.60 -9.18
C SER A 126 -25.07 -11.72 -10.23
N ASN A 127 -24.04 -12.55 -10.45
CA ASN A 127 -24.16 -13.78 -11.21
C ASN A 127 -24.61 -14.93 -10.29
N PRO A 128 -25.54 -15.81 -10.74
CA PRO A 128 -26.07 -16.89 -9.92
C PRO A 128 -24.99 -17.87 -9.40
N LYS A 129 -23.86 -17.98 -10.12
CA LYS A 129 -22.69 -18.74 -9.67
C LYS A 129 -21.92 -18.03 -8.55
N GLY A 130 -21.77 -16.71 -8.61
CA GLY A 130 -21.02 -15.94 -7.61
C GLY A 130 -21.70 -15.84 -6.24
N ALA A 131 -23.04 -15.84 -6.21
CA ALA A 131 -23.80 -15.85 -4.96
C ALA A 131 -23.51 -17.10 -4.09
N ALA A 132 -23.31 -18.27 -4.72
CA ALA A 132 -22.95 -19.50 -4.00
C ALA A 132 -21.55 -19.39 -3.36
N TYR A 133 -20.57 -18.85 -4.09
CA TYR A 133 -19.21 -18.67 -3.57
C TYR A 133 -19.13 -17.63 -2.45
N LEU A 134 -19.91 -16.54 -2.53
CA LEU A 134 -19.97 -15.57 -1.44
C LEU A 134 -20.54 -16.19 -0.17
N ALA A 135 -21.60 -17.02 -0.30
CA ALA A 135 -22.17 -17.74 0.83
C ALA A 135 -21.15 -18.70 1.47
N ASP A 136 -20.38 -19.43 0.66
CA ASP A 136 -19.32 -20.31 1.15
C ASP A 136 -18.16 -19.53 1.82
N ALA A 137 -17.75 -18.39 1.27
CA ALA A 137 -16.73 -17.54 1.87
C ALA A 137 -17.17 -16.96 3.21
N MET A 138 -18.42 -16.49 3.33
CA MET A 138 -18.97 -16.03 4.61
C MET A 138 -19.08 -17.15 5.62
N LYS A 139 -19.46 -18.35 5.18
CA LYS A 139 -19.52 -19.54 6.03
C LYS A 139 -18.13 -19.93 6.53
N ALA A 140 -17.11 -19.89 5.67
CA ALA A 140 -15.73 -20.14 6.05
C ALA A 140 -15.21 -19.10 7.04
N ALA A 141 -15.52 -17.82 6.84
CA ALA A 141 -15.15 -16.75 7.77
C ALA A 141 -15.84 -16.90 9.14
N ALA A 142 -17.12 -17.29 9.17
CA ALA A 142 -17.86 -17.57 10.39
C ALA A 142 -17.28 -18.77 11.16
N LEU A 143 -16.95 -19.86 10.45
CA LEU A 143 -16.31 -21.04 11.03
C LEU A 143 -14.90 -20.73 11.56
N GLY A 144 -14.12 -19.92 10.85
CA GLY A 144 -12.81 -19.48 11.34
C GLY A 144 -12.90 -18.67 12.62
N LYS A 145 -13.96 -17.88 12.79
CA LYS A 145 -14.23 -17.11 14.02
C LYS A 145 -14.55 -18.03 15.20
N LEU A 146 -15.41 -19.02 14.98
CA LEU A 146 -15.78 -20.04 15.98
C LEU A 146 -14.59 -20.92 16.38
N ALA A 147 -13.77 -21.35 15.41
CA ALA A 147 -12.57 -22.13 15.70
C ALA A 147 -11.57 -21.35 16.57
N LYS A 148 -11.47 -20.03 16.36
CA LYS A 148 -10.60 -19.14 17.14
C LYS A 148 -11.14 -18.90 18.56
N GLU A 149 -12.45 -18.85 18.73
CA GLU A 149 -13.10 -18.82 20.06
C GLU A 149 -12.85 -20.13 20.83
N GLN A 150 -13.00 -21.29 20.18
CA GLN A 150 -12.72 -22.58 20.83
C GLN A 150 -11.24 -22.76 21.22
N GLN A 151 -10.31 -22.20 20.44
CA GLN A 151 -8.89 -22.22 20.81
C GLN A 151 -8.58 -21.32 22.01
N MET A 152 -9.22 -20.15 22.11
CA MET A 152 -9.06 -19.28 23.28
C MET A 152 -9.67 -19.90 24.56
N GLU A 153 -10.82 -20.58 24.47
CA GLU A 153 -11.38 -21.31 25.62
C GLU A 153 -10.48 -22.48 26.06
N ALA A 154 -9.88 -23.20 25.10
CA ALA A 154 -8.98 -24.30 25.41
C ALA A 154 -7.64 -23.85 26.04
N GLU A 155 -7.17 -22.65 25.72
CA GLU A 155 -5.93 -22.09 26.24
C GLU A 155 -6.11 -21.49 27.65
N ASP A 156 -7.25 -20.85 27.93
CA ASP A 156 -7.60 -20.32 29.26
C ASP A 156 -7.83 -21.46 30.30
N THR A 157 -8.30 -22.63 29.85
CA THR A 157 -8.44 -23.82 30.70
C THR A 157 -7.09 -24.48 31.05
N ARG A 158 -6.03 -24.24 30.24
CA ARG A 158 -4.70 -24.83 30.45
C ARG A 158 -3.77 -23.95 31.30
N GLY A 159 -4.07 -22.66 31.47
CA GLY A 159 -3.31 -21.75 32.33
C GLY A 159 -3.61 -21.87 33.84
N GLY A 160 -4.56 -22.73 34.24
CA GLY A 160 -5.00 -22.89 35.63
C GLY A 160 -4.29 -23.97 36.47
N GLU A 161 -3.41 -24.78 35.89
CA GLU A 161 -2.62 -25.80 36.60
C GLU A 161 -1.13 -25.41 36.64
N GLU A 162 -0.80 -24.35 37.38
CA GLU A 162 0.51 -24.24 38.03
C GLU A 162 0.32 -24.23 39.55
N VAL A 163 0.38 -25.41 40.17
CA VAL A 163 0.76 -25.57 41.58
C VAL A 163 1.63 -26.82 41.76
N MET A 164 2.94 -26.56 41.77
CA MET A 164 3.99 -27.05 42.69
C MET A 164 4.27 -28.57 42.85
N GLU A 165 5.44 -28.96 42.34
CA GLU A 165 6.47 -29.78 43.02
C GLU A 165 7.76 -29.58 42.19
N GLY A 166 8.88 -29.04 42.68
CA GLY A 166 9.57 -29.34 43.92
C GLY A 166 10.50 -30.53 43.70
N GLY A 167 11.75 -30.31 43.27
CA GLY A 167 12.70 -31.43 43.16
C GLY A 167 14.01 -31.10 42.44
N GLU A 168 15.05 -30.95 43.25
CA GLU A 168 16.46 -30.72 42.94
C GLU A 168 17.07 -31.66 41.89
N GLY A 169 18.09 -31.16 41.17
CA GLY A 169 19.29 -31.95 40.94
C GLY A 169 19.79 -32.13 39.51
N GLN A 170 21.06 -31.75 39.35
CA GLN A 170 22.08 -32.28 38.45
C GLN A 170 22.42 -31.54 37.14
N GLU A 171 23.62 -30.95 37.25
CA GLU A 171 24.61 -30.55 36.27
C GLU A 171 24.90 -31.63 35.20
N GLY A 172 25.39 -31.18 34.05
CA GLY A 172 25.96 -32.03 33.00
C GLY A 172 25.99 -31.30 31.66
N GLU A 173 26.90 -30.34 31.48
CA GLU A 173 28.15 -30.52 30.69
C GLU A 173 27.95 -30.85 29.19
N LEU A 174 28.38 -29.88 28.37
CA LEU A 174 29.13 -30.05 27.11
C LEU A 174 28.58 -30.99 26.02
N ASN A 175 28.27 -30.42 24.84
CA ASN A 175 29.26 -30.36 23.76
C ASN A 175 28.74 -29.70 22.47
N ASN A 176 29.57 -28.79 21.96
CA ASN A 176 29.63 -28.41 20.55
C ASN A 176 30.09 -29.60 19.69
N ALA A 177 29.42 -29.83 18.56
CA ALA A 177 30.00 -30.40 17.32
C ALA A 177 28.97 -30.14 16.20
N TYR A 178 29.13 -29.16 15.31
CA TYR A 178 30.03 -29.21 14.14
C TYR A 178 30.04 -30.56 13.44
N VAL A 179 29.18 -30.73 12.42
CA VAL A 179 29.44 -31.64 11.30
C VAL A 179 29.13 -30.91 10.01
N ALA A 180 30.18 -30.73 9.24
CA ALA A 180 30.19 -30.29 7.86
C ALA A 180 30.19 -31.51 6.92
N SER A 181 29.80 -31.24 5.67
CA SER A 181 30.18 -31.92 4.41
C SER A 181 29.72 -33.34 4.11
N GLY A 182 29.49 -33.55 2.80
CA GLY A 182 29.08 -34.76 2.10
C GLY A 182 27.97 -34.38 1.11
N ASP A 183 28.25 -33.83 -0.08
CA ASP A 183 28.95 -34.48 -1.21
C ASP A 183 28.66 -35.98 -1.25
N ASP A 184 27.79 -36.41 -2.17
CA ASP A 184 27.98 -37.62 -2.96
C ASP A 184 27.02 -37.65 -4.16
N GLU A 185 27.63 -37.99 -5.30
CA GLU A 185 27.12 -38.10 -6.66
C GLU A 185 26.04 -39.19 -6.80
N PHE A 186 25.07 -38.98 -7.70
CA PHE A 186 24.72 -39.88 -8.81
C PHE A 186 23.73 -39.20 -9.78
#